data_AF-A0A848YNE9-F1
#
_entry.id   AF-A0A848YNE9-F1
#
_cell.length_a   1.000
_cell.length_b   1.000
_cell.length_c   1.000
_cell.angle_alpha   90.00
_cell.angle_beta   90.00
_cell.angle_gamma   90.00
#
_symmetry.space_group_name_H-M   'P 1'
#
loop_
_entity.id
_entity.type
_entity.pdbx_description
1 polymer ?
#
loop_
_entity_poly.entity_id
_entity_poly.type
_entity_poly.pdbx_seq_one_letter_code
_entity_poly.pdbx_strand_id
1 'polypeptide(L)'
;MEKLKRKQYEELLEPLEEELVAMARWARTTGARICVIFEGRDTAGKGGAIRAVGGRLNPRQCRTAALSKPSEDEQTQWYFQRYVKHLPHAGEIVLFDRSWYNRAGVEKVMGFADDAQVEAFLKQAPLFEKQLVDDGILLFKYWLTTDQENQEERLKERLEDPLKRWKLSPIDLAARGKYDAYTAAREAMLQATHNEWAPWTLVDFNDQKRGRLTLVRDLLNRLPDTHIDPPPLEFPELGRAPQRESYSVLEPIADYPVDIED
;
A
#
# COMPACT_ATOMS: atom_id res chain seq x y z
N MET A 1 16.58 16.80 10.09
CA MET A 1 15.22 17.17 10.56
C MET A 1 14.82 16.21 11.68
N GLU A 2 14.14 16.69 12.72
CA GLU A 2 13.67 15.84 13.82
C GLU A 2 12.57 14.86 13.36
N LYS A 3 12.56 13.63 13.92
CA LYS A 3 11.57 12.58 13.63
C LYS A 3 10.20 12.98 14.21
N LEU A 4 9.11 12.81 13.45
CA LEU A 4 7.75 13.12 13.92
C LEU A 4 7.32 12.26 15.12
N LYS A 5 6.77 12.89 16.17
CA LYS A 5 6.13 12.16 17.29
C LYS A 5 4.82 11.52 16.84
N ARG A 6 4.35 10.50 17.56
CA ARG A 6 3.16 9.73 17.16
C ARG A 6 1.88 10.58 17.17
N LYS A 7 1.63 11.29 18.27
CA LYS A 7 0.49 12.19 18.40
C LYS A 7 0.42 13.24 17.28
N GLN A 8 1.54 13.91 17.01
CA GLN A 8 1.63 14.90 15.91
C GLN A 8 1.35 14.28 14.54
N TYR A 9 1.80 13.05 14.28
CA TYR A 9 1.51 12.36 13.04
C TYR A 9 0.02 12.01 12.91
N GLU A 10 -0.61 11.55 14.00
CA GLU A 10 -2.04 11.23 14.02
C GLU A 10 -2.89 12.49 13.76
N GLU A 11 -2.56 13.61 14.41
CA GLU A 11 -3.21 14.92 14.19
C GLU A 11 -3.08 15.42 12.74
N LEU A 12 -1.91 15.20 12.10
CA LEU A 12 -1.69 15.61 10.70
C LEU A 12 -2.32 14.65 9.68
N LEU A 13 -2.57 13.40 10.07
CA LEU A 13 -3.14 12.38 9.19
C LEU A 13 -4.68 12.47 9.15
N GLU A 14 -5.30 12.88 10.25
CA GLU A 14 -6.77 12.99 10.39
C GLU A 14 -7.47 13.73 9.23
N PRO A 15 -7.09 14.97 8.85
CA PRO A 15 -7.73 15.64 7.71
C PRO A 15 -7.51 14.92 6.37
N LEU A 16 -6.36 14.26 6.20
CA LEU A 16 -6.09 13.46 5.01
C LEU A 16 -6.94 12.17 4.98
N GLU A 17 -7.24 11.58 6.14
CA GLU A 17 -8.15 10.44 6.25
C GLU A 17 -9.59 10.82 5.85
N GLU A 18 -10.05 12.03 6.20
CA GLU A 18 -11.34 12.55 5.74
C GLU A 18 -11.39 12.70 4.22
N GLU A 19 -10.35 13.27 3.62
CA GLU A 19 -10.23 13.39 2.17
C GLU A 19 -10.16 12.03 1.47
N LEU A 20 -9.46 11.04 2.06
CA LEU A 20 -9.45 9.67 1.55
C LEU A 20 -10.85 9.03 1.58
N VAL A 21 -11.64 9.30 2.63
CA VAL A 21 -13.03 8.83 2.71
C VAL A 21 -13.90 9.53 1.67
N ALA A 22 -13.69 10.82 1.41
CA ALA A 22 -14.37 11.55 0.34
C ALA A 22 -14.00 10.98 -1.05
N MET A 23 -12.71 10.76 -1.30
CA MET A 23 -12.21 10.07 -2.50
C MET A 23 -12.86 8.70 -2.69
N ALA A 24 -12.95 7.89 -1.64
CA ALA A 24 -13.60 6.58 -1.72
C ALA A 24 -15.09 6.73 -2.06
N ARG A 25 -15.81 7.66 -1.44
CA ARG A 25 -17.21 7.94 -1.79
C ARG A 25 -17.33 8.33 -3.28
N TRP A 26 -16.47 9.23 -3.75
CA TRP A 26 -16.41 9.65 -5.14
C TRP A 26 -16.17 8.49 -6.10
N ALA A 27 -15.20 7.63 -5.82
CA ALA A 27 -14.92 6.46 -6.65
C ALA A 27 -16.15 5.55 -6.73
N ARG A 28 -16.82 5.29 -5.60
CA ARG A 28 -18.03 4.47 -5.56
C ARG A 28 -19.18 5.06 -6.37
N THR A 29 -19.40 6.36 -6.26
CA THR A 29 -20.50 7.06 -6.93
C THR A 29 -20.28 7.17 -8.43
N THR A 30 -19.05 7.45 -8.86
CA THR A 30 -18.70 7.66 -10.27
C THR A 30 -18.33 6.38 -11.00
N GLY A 31 -18.03 5.30 -10.28
CA GLY A 31 -17.47 4.09 -10.83
C GLY A 31 -15.97 4.17 -11.12
N ALA A 32 -15.27 5.24 -10.71
CA ALA A 32 -13.83 5.36 -10.90
C ALA A 32 -13.07 4.19 -10.24
N ARG A 33 -11.98 3.77 -10.88
CA ARG A 33 -11.21 2.58 -10.50
C ARG A 33 -9.80 3.02 -10.15
N ILE A 34 -9.38 2.78 -8.91
CA ILE A 34 -8.10 3.28 -8.40
C ILE A 34 -7.18 2.10 -8.12
N CYS A 35 -5.97 2.14 -8.68
CA CYS A 35 -4.93 1.14 -8.45
C CYS A 35 -3.66 1.83 -7.96
N VAL A 36 -3.21 1.52 -6.75
CA VAL A 36 -2.00 2.10 -6.15
C VAL A 36 -0.97 1.00 -5.90
N ILE A 37 0.20 1.14 -6.50
CA ILE A 37 1.33 0.22 -6.35
C ILE A 37 2.35 0.79 -5.36
N PHE A 38 2.69 0.00 -4.36
CA PHE A 38 3.72 0.33 -3.37
C PHE A 38 4.94 -0.56 -3.60
N GLU A 39 5.98 0.00 -4.20
CA GLU A 39 7.30 -0.61 -4.34
C GLU A 39 8.35 0.09 -3.46
N GLY A 40 9.50 -0.54 -3.35
CA GLY A 40 10.62 -0.05 -2.56
C GLY A 40 11.35 -1.20 -1.89
N ARG A 41 12.53 -0.87 -1.34
CA ARG A 41 13.37 -1.87 -0.66
C ARG A 41 12.64 -2.54 0.51
N ASP A 42 13.18 -3.67 0.94
CA ASP A 42 12.78 -4.27 2.20
C ASP A 42 13.00 -3.27 3.33
N THR A 43 12.06 -3.26 4.28
CA THR A 43 11.98 -2.28 5.38
C THR A 43 11.68 -0.82 5.02
N ALA A 44 11.46 -0.47 3.75
CA ALA A 44 11.16 0.90 3.33
C ALA A 44 9.87 1.48 3.97
N GLY A 45 8.86 0.65 4.23
CA GLY A 45 7.64 1.08 4.92
C GLY A 45 6.32 0.83 4.18
N LYS A 46 6.31 0.01 3.13
CA LYS A 46 5.15 -0.31 2.28
C LYS A 46 3.86 -0.59 3.08
N GLY A 47 3.87 -1.58 3.97
CA GLY A 47 2.69 -1.90 4.78
C GLY A 47 2.22 -0.76 5.71
N GLY A 48 3.10 0.17 6.09
CA GLY A 48 2.70 1.38 6.82
C GLY A 48 2.02 2.42 5.91
N ALA A 49 2.50 2.57 4.67
CA ALA A 49 1.87 3.42 3.66
C ALA A 49 0.49 2.89 3.23
N ILE A 50 0.36 1.58 3.02
CA ILE A 50 -0.92 0.92 2.73
C ILE A 50 -1.93 1.18 3.84
N ARG A 51 -1.52 1.08 5.12
CA ARG A 51 -2.39 1.41 6.25
C ARG A 51 -2.75 2.89 6.31
N ALA A 52 -1.84 3.80 5.95
CA ALA A 52 -2.16 5.23 5.91
C ALA A 52 -3.19 5.58 4.82
N VAL A 53 -3.17 4.88 3.68
CA VAL A 53 -4.14 5.09 2.59
C VAL A 53 -5.46 4.38 2.86
N GLY A 54 -5.42 3.09 3.25
CA GLY A 54 -6.60 2.24 3.32
C GLY A 54 -7.19 2.07 4.73
N GLY A 55 -6.52 2.53 5.78
CA GLY A 55 -6.83 2.17 7.17
C GLY A 55 -8.20 2.63 7.68
N ARG A 56 -8.73 3.72 7.12
CA ARG A 56 -10.07 4.26 7.42
C ARG A 56 -11.11 3.97 6.34
N LEU A 57 -10.71 3.35 5.24
CA LEU A 57 -11.60 3.08 4.12
C LEU A 57 -12.43 1.82 4.37
N ASN A 58 -13.61 1.76 3.75
CA ASN A 58 -14.46 0.58 3.83
C ASN A 58 -13.74 -0.63 3.19
N PRO A 59 -13.49 -1.73 3.93
CA PRO A 59 -12.75 -2.88 3.42
C PRO A 59 -13.47 -3.63 2.29
N ARG A 60 -14.77 -3.39 2.07
CA ARG A 60 -15.51 -3.91 0.91
C ARG A 60 -15.24 -3.14 -0.39
N GLN A 61 -14.64 -1.96 -0.27
CA GLN A 61 -14.34 -1.07 -1.40
C GLN A 61 -12.84 -0.92 -1.61
N CYS A 62 -12.07 -0.88 -0.53
CA CYS A 62 -10.62 -0.79 -0.55
C CYS A 62 -10.01 -2.10 -0.06
N ARG A 63 -9.27 -2.79 -0.93
CA ARG A 63 -8.57 -4.03 -0.57
C ARG A 63 -7.08 -3.98 -0.90
N THR A 64 -6.31 -4.77 -0.18
CA THR A 64 -4.89 -4.95 -0.43
C THR A 64 -4.65 -6.23 -1.25
N ALA A 65 -3.94 -6.12 -2.36
CA ALA A 65 -3.40 -7.25 -3.10
C ALA A 65 -1.96 -7.51 -2.65
N ALA A 66 -1.75 -8.58 -1.89
CA ALA A 66 -0.44 -9.00 -1.37
C ALA A 66 -0.18 -10.47 -1.75
N LEU A 67 0.29 -10.69 -2.98
CA LEU A 67 0.46 -12.03 -3.53
C LEU A 67 1.72 -12.71 -2.95
N SER A 68 1.62 -14.02 -2.70
CA SER A 68 2.77 -14.87 -2.38
C SER A 68 3.62 -15.15 -3.63
N LYS A 69 4.73 -15.88 -3.45
CA LYS A 69 5.52 -16.43 -4.56
C LYS A 69 4.61 -17.20 -5.55
N PRO A 70 4.86 -17.14 -6.87
CA PRO A 70 4.00 -17.80 -7.83
C PRO A 70 3.98 -19.32 -7.62
N SER A 71 2.81 -19.95 -7.78
CA SER A 71 2.69 -21.40 -7.85
C SER A 71 3.41 -21.98 -9.08
N GLU A 72 3.54 -23.30 -9.16
CA GLU A 72 4.11 -23.97 -10.34
C GLU A 72 3.31 -23.61 -11.61
N ASP A 73 1.98 -23.65 -11.54
CA ASP A 73 1.11 -23.26 -12.65
C ASP A 73 1.29 -21.76 -13.02
N GLU A 74 1.34 -20.87 -12.03
CA GLU A 74 1.51 -19.42 -12.28
C GLU A 74 2.87 -19.09 -12.91
N GLN A 75 3.91 -19.91 -12.68
CA GLN A 75 5.22 -19.74 -13.34
C GLN A 75 5.17 -20.09 -14.83
N THR A 76 4.23 -20.92 -15.27
CA THR A 76 4.03 -21.29 -16.68
C THR A 76 3.08 -20.35 -17.43
N GLN A 77 2.39 -19.46 -16.71
CA GLN A 77 1.46 -18.50 -17.27
C GLN A 77 2.17 -17.26 -17.83
N TRP A 78 1.41 -16.45 -18.57
CA TRP A 78 1.86 -15.09 -18.84
C TRP A 78 2.01 -14.34 -17.50
N TYR A 79 3.16 -13.68 -17.30
CA TYR A 79 3.55 -13.14 -15.99
C TYR A 79 2.51 -12.20 -15.36
N PHE A 80 1.86 -11.36 -16.17
CA PHE A 80 0.85 -10.41 -15.68
C PHE A 80 -0.50 -11.07 -15.34
N GLN A 81 -0.76 -12.30 -15.81
CA GLN A 81 -2.06 -12.97 -15.70
C GLN A 81 -2.54 -13.09 -14.25
N ARG A 82 -1.65 -13.43 -13.32
CA ARG A 82 -2.03 -13.53 -11.90
C ARG A 82 -2.39 -12.17 -11.28
N TYR A 83 -1.75 -11.10 -11.74
CA TYR A 83 -1.99 -9.74 -11.24
C TYR A 83 -3.28 -9.15 -11.80
N VAL A 84 -3.63 -9.45 -13.07
CA VAL A 84 -4.87 -9.00 -13.72
C VAL A 84 -6.11 -9.39 -12.91
N LYS A 85 -6.11 -10.56 -12.28
CA LYS A 85 -7.20 -11.04 -11.39
C LYS A 85 -7.48 -10.12 -10.19
N HIS A 86 -6.53 -9.26 -9.85
CA HIS A 86 -6.62 -8.36 -8.70
C HIS A 86 -6.85 -6.90 -9.08
N LEU A 87 -6.97 -6.55 -10.37
CA LEU A 87 -7.26 -5.19 -10.80
C LEU A 87 -8.62 -4.69 -10.26
N PRO A 88 -8.81 -3.38 -10.09
CA PRO A 88 -10.05 -2.81 -9.57
C PRO A 88 -11.22 -2.96 -10.55
N HIS A 89 -12.40 -3.33 -10.04
CA HIS A 89 -13.67 -3.10 -10.74
C HIS A 89 -14.25 -1.72 -10.41
N ALA A 90 -15.38 -1.34 -11.04
CA ALA A 90 -16.02 -0.03 -10.85
C ALA A 90 -16.18 0.33 -9.36
N GLY A 91 -15.70 1.51 -8.98
CA GLY A 91 -15.73 2.04 -7.62
C GLY A 91 -14.74 1.42 -6.63
N GLU A 92 -13.93 0.46 -7.07
CA GLU A 92 -12.96 -0.25 -6.22
C GLU A 92 -11.62 0.49 -6.15
N ILE A 93 -10.98 0.38 -4.99
CA ILE A 93 -9.62 0.83 -4.72
C ILE A 93 -8.77 -0.40 -4.39
N VAL A 94 -7.70 -0.62 -5.17
CA VAL A 94 -6.78 -1.73 -4.93
C VAL A 94 -5.40 -1.21 -4.59
N LEU A 95 -4.89 -1.63 -3.44
CA LEU A 95 -3.55 -1.30 -2.94
C LEU A 95 -2.64 -2.53 -3.11
N PHE A 96 -1.65 -2.45 -3.99
CA PHE A 96 -0.70 -3.52 -4.25
C PHE A 96 0.49 -3.43 -3.28
N ASP A 97 0.61 -4.38 -2.34
CA ASP A 97 1.83 -4.57 -1.51
C ASP A 97 2.84 -5.38 -2.32
N ARG A 98 3.73 -4.67 -3.01
CA ARG A 98 4.41 -5.15 -4.22
C ARG A 98 3.44 -5.47 -5.35
N SER A 99 3.99 -5.70 -6.53
CA SER A 99 3.23 -5.80 -7.77
C SER A 99 3.93 -6.69 -8.80
N TRP A 100 3.59 -6.53 -10.08
CA TRP A 100 4.34 -7.09 -11.19
C TRP A 100 5.79 -6.60 -11.24
N TYR A 101 6.14 -5.52 -10.54
CA TYR A 101 7.53 -5.06 -10.42
C TYR A 101 8.44 -5.98 -9.59
N ASN A 102 7.91 -7.05 -8.99
CA ASN A 102 8.74 -8.12 -8.44
C ASN A 102 9.78 -8.63 -9.44
N ARG A 103 9.42 -8.73 -10.74
CA ARG A 103 10.33 -9.16 -11.80
C ARG A 103 11.56 -8.28 -11.96
N ALA A 104 11.37 -6.96 -11.95
CA ALA A 104 12.46 -6.00 -12.10
C ALA A 104 13.23 -5.73 -10.79
N GLY A 105 12.79 -6.28 -9.66
CA GLY A 105 13.44 -6.14 -8.37
C GLY A 105 13.97 -7.47 -7.83
N VAL A 106 13.19 -8.09 -6.94
CA VAL A 106 13.60 -9.29 -6.20
C VAL A 106 13.90 -10.47 -7.14
N GLU A 107 13.09 -10.70 -8.19
CA GLU A 107 13.32 -11.85 -9.07
C GLU A 107 14.63 -11.70 -9.85
N LYS A 108 14.94 -10.49 -10.38
CA LYS A 108 16.22 -10.20 -11.03
C LYS A 108 17.40 -10.37 -10.08
N VAL A 109 17.36 -9.75 -8.91
CA VAL A 109 18.51 -9.69 -7.99
C VAL A 109 18.76 -11.03 -7.28
N MET A 110 17.70 -11.81 -7.06
CA MET A 110 17.79 -13.12 -6.41
C MET A 110 17.89 -14.28 -7.40
N GLY A 111 17.79 -14.03 -8.70
CA GLY A 111 17.91 -15.06 -9.74
C GLY A 111 16.68 -15.95 -9.88
N PHE A 112 15.49 -15.44 -9.54
CA PHE A 112 14.21 -16.12 -9.75
C PHE A 112 13.62 -15.87 -11.14
N ALA A 113 14.18 -14.92 -11.88
CA ALA A 113 13.92 -14.70 -13.29
C ALA A 113 15.25 -14.58 -14.04
N ASP A 114 15.30 -15.14 -15.25
CA ASP A 114 16.44 -14.99 -16.13
C ASP A 114 16.47 -13.60 -16.81
N ASP A 115 17.59 -13.27 -17.45
CA ASP A 115 17.80 -11.97 -18.06
C ASP A 115 16.81 -11.69 -19.20
N ALA A 116 16.41 -12.72 -19.96
CA ALA A 116 15.46 -12.59 -21.06
C ALA A 116 14.04 -12.30 -20.54
N GLN A 117 13.63 -12.94 -19.46
CA GLN A 117 12.36 -12.70 -18.77
C GLN A 117 12.29 -11.28 -18.21
N VAL A 118 13.39 -10.78 -17.62
CA VAL A 118 13.46 -9.43 -17.08
C VAL A 118 13.45 -8.38 -18.19
N GLU A 119 14.22 -8.59 -19.27
CA GLU A 119 14.20 -7.69 -20.43
C GLU A 119 12.80 -7.65 -21.09
N ALA A 120 12.17 -8.81 -21.27
CA ALA A 120 10.81 -8.88 -21.79
C ALA A 120 9.81 -8.15 -20.88
N PHE A 121 9.94 -8.29 -19.56
CA PHE A 121 9.11 -7.55 -18.60
C PHE A 121 9.28 -6.04 -18.71
N LEU A 122 10.52 -5.55 -18.78
CA LEU A 122 10.78 -4.11 -18.87
C LEU A 122 10.20 -3.49 -20.17
N LYS A 123 10.10 -4.27 -21.26
CA LYS A 123 9.41 -3.87 -22.49
C LYS A 123 7.88 -3.97 -22.38
N GLN A 124 7.36 -4.98 -21.69
CA GLN A 124 5.92 -5.24 -21.60
C GLN A 124 5.21 -4.37 -20.55
N ALA A 125 5.85 -4.07 -19.41
CA ALA A 125 5.21 -3.36 -18.32
C ALA A 125 4.64 -1.98 -18.72
N PRO A 126 5.34 -1.13 -19.49
CA PRO A 126 4.77 0.13 -19.95
C PRO A 126 3.55 -0.04 -20.86
N LEU A 127 3.55 -1.08 -21.71
CA LEU A 127 2.45 -1.40 -22.62
C LEU A 127 1.23 -1.92 -21.86
N PHE A 128 1.47 -2.81 -20.88
CA PHE A 128 0.43 -3.32 -19.99
C PHE A 128 -0.21 -2.17 -19.20
N GLU A 129 0.59 -1.30 -18.59
CA GLU A 129 0.11 -0.16 -17.82
C GLU A 129 -0.65 0.85 -18.70
N LYS A 130 -0.19 1.05 -19.93
CA LYS A 130 -0.90 1.89 -20.91
C LYS A 130 -2.31 1.36 -21.17
N GLN A 131 -2.47 0.05 -21.35
CA GLN A 131 -3.81 -0.55 -21.53
C GLN A 131 -4.72 -0.31 -20.32
N LEU A 132 -4.18 -0.38 -19.09
CA LEU A 132 -4.96 -0.11 -17.87
C LEU A 132 -5.42 1.35 -17.82
N VAL A 133 -4.52 2.28 -18.11
CA VAL A 133 -4.81 3.72 -18.08
C VAL A 133 -5.74 4.12 -19.21
N ASP A 134 -5.53 3.61 -20.43
CA ASP A 134 -6.40 3.87 -21.59
C ASP A 134 -7.83 3.33 -21.36
N ASP A 135 -7.98 2.24 -20.60
CA ASP A 135 -9.28 1.71 -20.17
C ASP A 135 -9.95 2.57 -19.07
N GLY A 136 -9.20 3.44 -18.38
CA GLY A 136 -9.70 4.36 -17.36
C GLY A 136 -9.41 3.95 -15.91
N ILE A 137 -8.42 3.08 -15.68
CA ILE A 137 -7.88 2.83 -14.34
C ILE A 137 -6.93 3.96 -13.96
N LEU A 138 -7.17 4.60 -12.81
CA LEU A 138 -6.27 5.57 -12.22
C LEU A 138 -5.11 4.83 -11.54
N LEU A 139 -3.98 4.75 -12.24
CA LEU A 139 -2.80 4.00 -11.82
C LEU A 139 -1.75 4.92 -11.16
N PHE A 140 -1.43 4.63 -9.90
CA PHE A 140 -0.42 5.34 -9.12
C PHE A 140 0.72 4.39 -8.76
N LYS A 141 1.98 4.76 -9.06
CA LYS A 141 3.16 3.95 -8.75
C LYS A 141 4.09 4.70 -7.81
N TYR A 142 4.23 4.18 -6.58
CA TYR A 142 5.08 4.76 -5.56
C TYR A 142 6.31 3.90 -5.30
N TRP A 143 7.49 4.50 -5.36
CA TRP A 143 8.72 3.90 -4.85
C TRP A 143 9.11 4.59 -3.55
N LEU A 144 9.07 3.82 -2.45
CA LEU A 144 9.43 4.30 -1.12
C LEU A 144 10.96 4.25 -0.98
N THR A 145 11.61 5.41 -0.97
CA THR A 145 13.07 5.52 -0.83
C THR A 145 13.47 5.41 0.63
N THR A 146 14.61 4.79 0.89
CA THR A 146 15.19 4.66 2.24
C THR A 146 16.68 4.46 2.08
N ASP A 147 17.45 5.22 2.85
CA ASP A 147 18.91 5.11 2.86
C ASP A 147 19.34 3.80 3.50
N GLN A 148 20.52 3.29 3.12
CA GLN A 148 21.01 2.01 3.63
C GLN A 148 21.13 2.01 5.17
N GLU A 149 21.56 3.12 5.76
CA GLU A 149 21.64 3.27 7.22
C GLU A 149 20.28 3.05 7.90
N ASN A 150 19.22 3.71 7.41
CA ASN A 150 17.86 3.52 7.90
C ASN A 150 17.34 2.10 7.64
N GLN A 151 17.73 1.49 6.52
CA GLN A 151 17.38 0.10 6.23
C GLN A 151 17.97 -0.85 7.27
N GLU A 152 19.26 -0.67 7.60
CA GLU A 152 20.01 -1.44 8.59
C GLU A 152 19.44 -1.30 10.01
N GLU A 153 19.14 -0.08 10.44
CA GLU A 153 18.48 0.20 11.73
C GLU A 153 17.18 -0.60 11.86
N ARG A 154 16.33 -0.55 10.83
CA ARG A 154 15.02 -1.23 10.82
C ARG A 154 15.14 -2.75 10.74
N LEU A 155 16.15 -3.28 10.07
CA LEU A 155 16.41 -4.72 10.04
C LEU A 155 16.79 -5.23 11.44
N LYS A 156 17.66 -4.49 12.16
CA LYS A 156 18.01 -4.79 13.55
C LYS A 156 16.81 -4.69 14.48
N GLU A 157 16.03 -3.62 14.38
CA GLU A 157 14.80 -3.45 15.16
C GLU A 157 13.82 -4.62 14.97
N ARG A 158 13.61 -5.08 13.72
CA ARG A 158 12.76 -6.25 13.45
C ARG A 158 13.34 -7.56 13.99
N LEU A 159 14.67 -7.66 14.07
CA LEU A 159 15.35 -8.83 14.61
C LEU A 159 15.09 -8.93 16.12
N GLU A 160 15.09 -7.80 16.81
CA GLU A 160 14.99 -7.67 18.27
C GLU A 160 13.54 -7.62 18.77
N ASP A 161 12.61 -7.03 18.01
CA ASP A 161 11.20 -6.88 18.38
C ASP A 161 10.37 -8.13 18.04
N PRO A 162 9.84 -8.89 19.04
CA PRO A 162 9.05 -10.09 18.81
C PRO A 162 7.79 -9.86 17.96
N LEU A 163 7.18 -8.66 18.05
CA LEU A 163 5.98 -8.29 17.28
C LEU A 163 6.29 -8.00 15.80
N LYS A 164 7.57 -7.84 15.46
CA LYS A 164 8.04 -7.55 14.10
C LYS A 164 8.91 -8.65 13.51
N ARG A 165 9.35 -9.62 14.32
CA ARG A 165 10.24 -10.71 13.88
C ARG A 165 9.74 -11.48 12.67
N TRP A 166 8.44 -11.72 12.60
CA TRP A 166 7.80 -12.41 11.47
C TRP A 166 7.95 -11.68 10.13
N LYS A 167 8.31 -10.39 10.14
CA LYS A 167 8.58 -9.57 8.93
C LYS A 167 9.99 -9.73 8.38
N LEU A 168 10.80 -10.64 8.93
CA LEU A 168 12.12 -11.00 8.43
C LEU A 168 12.09 -12.42 7.87
N SER A 169 12.54 -12.55 6.63
CA SER A 169 12.75 -13.81 5.94
C SER A 169 14.24 -14.02 5.63
N PRO A 170 14.66 -15.26 5.30
CA PRO A 170 16.02 -15.51 4.81
C PRO A 170 16.37 -14.70 3.55
N ILE A 171 15.37 -14.39 2.71
CA ILE A 171 15.55 -13.55 1.52
C ILE A 171 15.90 -12.12 1.90
N ASP A 172 15.26 -11.55 2.93
CA ASP A 172 15.57 -10.18 3.40
C ASP A 172 17.03 -10.08 3.89
N LEU A 173 17.54 -11.12 4.58
CA LEU A 173 18.93 -11.17 5.03
C LEU A 173 19.91 -11.30 3.87
N ALA A 174 19.59 -12.11 2.86
CA ALA A 174 20.42 -12.22 1.66
C ALA A 174 20.39 -10.93 0.82
N ALA A 175 19.25 -10.25 0.77
CA ALA A 175 19.07 -8.98 0.07
C ALA A 175 19.92 -7.85 0.67
N ARG A 176 20.17 -7.88 1.98
CA ARG A 176 21.04 -6.93 2.69
C ARG A 176 22.42 -6.79 2.04
N GLY A 177 23.04 -7.91 1.66
CA GLY A 177 24.36 -7.92 1.01
C GLY A 177 24.35 -7.55 -0.48
N LYS A 178 23.17 -7.33 -1.08
CA LYS A 178 22.97 -7.05 -2.51
C LYS A 178 22.48 -5.62 -2.76
N TYR A 179 22.84 -4.67 -1.88
CA TYR A 179 22.32 -3.29 -1.92
C TYR A 179 22.50 -2.64 -3.30
N ASP A 180 23.71 -2.72 -3.86
CA ASP A 180 24.06 -2.15 -5.16
C ASP A 180 23.35 -2.82 -6.34
N ALA A 181 23.18 -4.14 -6.28
CA ALA A 181 22.42 -4.87 -7.30
C ALA A 181 20.95 -4.43 -7.33
N TYR A 182 20.34 -4.23 -6.15
CA TYR A 182 19.01 -3.64 -6.05
C TYR A 182 18.96 -2.17 -6.50
N THR A 183 20.04 -1.40 -6.29
CA THR A 183 20.15 -0.03 -6.83
C THR A 183 20.13 -0.05 -8.34
N ALA A 184 20.98 -0.86 -8.98
CA ALA A 184 21.05 -0.98 -10.43
C ALA A 184 19.72 -1.49 -11.03
N ALA A 185 19.09 -2.48 -10.39
CA ALA A 185 17.79 -3.00 -10.82
C ALA A 185 16.68 -1.94 -10.74
N ARG A 186 16.65 -1.14 -9.67
CA ARG A 186 15.73 0.01 -9.54
C ARG A 186 15.96 1.03 -10.65
N GLU A 187 17.20 1.44 -10.91
CA GLU A 187 17.49 2.44 -11.95
C GLU A 187 17.02 1.96 -13.33
N ALA A 188 17.31 0.71 -13.69
CA ALA A 188 16.85 0.12 -14.95
C ALA A 188 15.31 0.06 -15.03
N MET A 189 14.65 -0.31 -13.92
CA MET A 189 13.19 -0.31 -13.83
C MET A 189 12.59 1.08 -14.02
N LEU A 190 13.09 2.09 -13.29
CA LEU A 190 12.60 3.46 -13.38
C LEU A 190 12.81 4.02 -14.78
N GLN A 191 13.99 3.82 -15.37
CA GLN A 191 14.31 4.27 -16.73
C GLN A 191 13.37 3.65 -17.78
N ALA A 192 13.07 2.36 -17.67
CA ALA A 192 12.25 1.66 -18.65
C ALA A 192 10.74 1.93 -18.48
N THR A 193 10.28 2.27 -17.27
CA THR A 193 8.84 2.24 -16.93
C THR A 193 8.28 3.53 -16.36
N HIS A 194 9.09 4.57 -16.16
CA HIS A 194 8.59 5.92 -15.89
C HIS A 194 8.12 6.56 -17.20
N ASN A 195 6.81 6.81 -17.33
CA ASN A 195 6.20 7.40 -18.51
C ASN A 195 5.10 8.40 -18.11
N GLU A 196 4.69 9.27 -19.03
CA GLU A 196 3.69 10.33 -18.77
C GLU A 196 2.34 9.78 -18.30
N TRP A 197 1.86 8.67 -18.89
CA TRP A 197 0.58 8.07 -18.54
C TRP A 197 0.62 7.25 -17.24
N ALA A 198 1.79 6.78 -16.82
CA ALA A 198 1.98 5.98 -15.62
C ALA A 198 3.33 6.33 -14.96
N PRO A 199 3.44 7.52 -14.34
CA PRO A 199 4.69 7.98 -13.78
C PRO A 199 5.02 7.24 -12.48
N TRP A 200 6.31 7.01 -12.27
CA TRP A 200 6.84 6.66 -10.96
C TRP A 200 6.98 7.91 -10.08
N THR A 201 6.49 7.81 -8.84
CA THR A 201 6.68 8.82 -7.80
C THR A 201 7.62 8.30 -6.71
N LEU A 202 8.75 8.97 -6.51
CA LEU A 202 9.66 8.67 -5.40
C LEU A 202 9.21 9.42 -4.15
N VAL A 203 9.14 8.74 -3.01
CA VAL A 203 8.81 9.36 -1.73
C VAL A 203 9.86 9.01 -0.69
N ASP A 204 10.42 10.02 -0.02
CA ASP A 204 11.37 9.84 1.08
C ASP A 204 10.68 9.23 2.30
N PHE A 205 11.11 8.00 2.64
CA PHE A 205 10.63 7.24 3.78
C PHE A 205 11.67 7.06 4.87
N ASN A 206 12.78 7.83 4.89
CA ASN A 206 13.72 7.85 6.01
C ASN A 206 13.02 8.22 7.33
N ASP A 207 12.12 9.21 7.32
CA ASP A 207 11.06 9.36 8.32
C ASP A 207 9.76 8.75 7.78
N GLN A 208 9.41 7.54 8.23
CA GLN A 208 8.23 6.84 7.72
C GLN A 208 6.90 7.57 7.99
N LYS A 209 6.79 8.39 9.05
CA LYS A 209 5.56 9.13 9.34
C LYS A 209 5.41 10.27 8.35
N ARG A 210 6.49 11.03 8.13
CA ARG A 210 6.52 12.09 7.11
C ARG A 210 6.31 11.54 5.70
N GLY A 211 6.92 10.40 5.38
CA GLY A 211 6.75 9.71 4.10
C GLY A 211 5.29 9.32 3.84
N ARG A 212 4.58 8.80 4.85
CA ARG A 212 3.14 8.50 4.74
C ARG A 212 2.30 9.73 4.46
N LEU A 213 2.46 10.80 5.25
CA LEU A 213 1.74 12.06 5.04
C LEU A 213 2.00 12.63 3.64
N THR A 214 3.26 12.58 3.21
CA THR A 214 3.68 13.06 1.88
C THR A 214 3.04 12.26 0.76
N LEU A 215 3.03 10.93 0.88
CA LEU A 215 2.43 10.03 -0.11
C LEU A 215 0.92 10.23 -0.19
N VAL A 216 0.22 10.25 0.95
CA VAL A 216 -1.25 10.42 0.98
C VAL A 216 -1.64 11.76 0.34
N ARG A 217 -0.95 12.86 0.70
CA ARG A 217 -1.16 14.16 0.07
C ARG A 217 -0.89 14.15 -1.43
N ASP A 218 0.18 13.52 -1.89
CA ASP A 218 0.47 13.40 -3.34
C ASP A 218 -0.63 12.64 -4.08
N LEU A 219 -1.11 11.53 -3.50
CA LEU A 219 -2.22 10.75 -4.07
C LEU A 219 -3.48 11.60 -4.22
N LEU A 220 -3.89 12.29 -3.16
CA LEU A 220 -5.08 13.14 -3.14
C LEU A 220 -4.95 14.30 -4.15
N ASN A 221 -3.79 14.97 -4.21
CA ASN A 221 -3.55 16.10 -5.12
C ASN A 221 -3.60 15.73 -6.61
N ARG A 222 -3.38 14.46 -6.95
CA ARG A 222 -3.36 13.98 -8.34
C ARG A 222 -4.72 13.50 -8.83
N LEU A 223 -5.70 13.45 -7.94
CA LEU A 223 -7.08 13.14 -8.29
C LEU A 223 -7.81 14.43 -8.70
N PRO A 224 -8.90 14.33 -9.47
CA PRO A 224 -9.79 15.46 -9.66
C PRO A 224 -10.42 15.89 -8.33
N ASP A 225 -11.23 16.94 -8.34
CA ASP A 225 -12.09 17.22 -7.19
C ASP A 225 -12.98 16.00 -6.90
N THR A 226 -12.79 15.42 -5.72
CA THR A 226 -13.49 14.21 -5.26
C THR A 226 -14.57 14.53 -4.24
N HIS A 227 -14.85 15.81 -3.99
CA HIS A 227 -15.87 16.17 -3.02
C HIS A 227 -17.27 15.76 -3.52
N ILE A 228 -17.91 14.84 -2.77
CA ILE A 228 -19.31 14.48 -2.92
C ILE A 228 -19.96 14.49 -1.55
N ASP A 229 -21.00 15.30 -1.40
CA ASP A 229 -21.82 15.32 -0.19
C ASP A 229 -22.40 13.92 0.08
N PRO A 230 -22.31 13.42 1.32
CA PRO A 230 -23.02 12.19 1.66
C PRO A 230 -24.53 12.38 1.46
N PRO A 231 -25.25 11.34 1.02
CA PRO A 231 -26.70 11.44 0.92
C PRO A 231 -27.29 11.79 2.29
N PRO A 232 -28.28 12.69 2.37
CA PRO A 232 -28.90 13.03 3.63
C PRO A 232 -29.53 11.77 4.24
N LEU A 233 -29.30 11.55 5.53
CA LEU A 233 -29.93 10.49 6.30
C LEU A 233 -30.88 11.12 7.30
N GLU A 234 -32.12 10.66 7.30
CA GLU A 234 -33.04 10.97 8.39
C GLU A 234 -32.60 10.17 9.63
N PHE A 235 -32.31 10.87 10.72
CA PHE A 235 -32.01 10.27 12.01
C PHE A 235 -33.11 10.68 13.00
N PRO A 236 -34.30 10.07 12.90
CA PRO A 236 -35.43 10.42 13.75
C PRO A 236 -35.12 10.11 15.22
N GLU A 237 -35.76 10.86 16.12
CA GLU A 237 -35.68 10.55 17.55
C GLU A 237 -36.21 9.13 17.81
N LEU A 238 -35.56 8.42 18.75
CA LEU A 238 -35.87 7.03 19.06
C LEU A 238 -37.30 6.83 19.60
N GLY A 239 -37.98 7.89 20.05
CA GLY A 239 -39.33 7.84 20.63
C GLY A 239 -39.41 7.11 21.98
N ARG A 240 -38.26 6.68 22.53
CA ARG A 240 -38.10 6.05 23.84
C ARG A 240 -36.69 6.28 24.36
N ALA A 241 -36.48 6.09 25.66
CA ALA A 241 -35.14 6.07 26.24
C ALA A 241 -34.32 4.87 25.69
N PRO A 242 -33.00 5.02 25.46
CA PRO A 242 -32.12 3.91 25.14
C PRO A 242 -32.20 2.80 26.21
N GLN A 243 -32.16 1.55 25.79
CA GLN A 243 -32.18 0.41 26.70
C GLN A 243 -30.75 0.00 27.06
N ARG A 244 -30.57 -0.47 28.30
CA ARG A 244 -29.34 -1.14 28.71
C ARG A 244 -29.45 -2.61 28.35
N GLU A 245 -28.45 -3.11 27.63
CA GLU A 245 -28.39 -4.52 27.26
C GLU A 245 -28.19 -5.40 28.50
N SER A 246 -28.89 -6.53 28.56
CA SER A 246 -28.77 -7.53 29.61
C SER A 246 -28.88 -8.93 29.04
N TYR A 247 -28.13 -9.87 29.61
CA TYR A 247 -28.01 -11.23 29.12
C TYR A 247 -28.37 -12.20 30.24
N SER A 248 -29.41 -13.02 30.02
CA SER A 248 -29.92 -13.96 31.03
C SER A 248 -29.44 -15.40 30.83
N VAL A 249 -28.84 -15.71 29.68
CA VAL A 249 -28.40 -17.06 29.30
C VAL A 249 -26.89 -17.22 29.47
N LEU A 250 -26.13 -16.18 29.13
CA LEU A 250 -24.67 -16.14 29.21
C LEU A 250 -24.23 -14.77 29.72
N GLU A 251 -23.15 -14.73 30.48
CA GLU A 251 -22.52 -13.49 30.89
C GLU A 251 -21.47 -13.06 29.86
N PRO A 252 -21.34 -11.74 29.57
CA PRO A 252 -20.17 -11.23 28.87
C PRO A 252 -18.89 -11.60 29.62
N ILE A 253 -17.81 -11.85 28.86
CA ILE A 253 -16.49 -12.03 29.46
C ILE A 253 -16.07 -10.76 30.20
N ALA A 254 -15.23 -10.90 31.23
CA ALA A 254 -14.73 -9.78 32.00
C ALA A 254 -14.01 -8.75 31.10
N ASP A 255 -14.18 -7.48 31.43
CA ASP A 255 -13.51 -6.38 30.75
C ASP A 255 -11.99 -6.54 30.83
N TYR A 256 -11.30 -6.04 29.81
CA TYR A 256 -9.85 -5.95 29.82
C TYR A 256 -9.42 -5.03 30.98
N PRO A 257 -8.52 -5.46 31.88
CA PRO A 257 -8.08 -4.62 32.99
C PRO A 257 -7.27 -3.44 32.46
N VAL A 258 -7.71 -2.22 32.80
CA VAL A 258 -7.04 -0.98 32.40
C VAL A 258 -6.44 -0.34 33.65
N ASP A 259 -5.19 -0.65 33.94
CA ASP A 259 -4.41 0.00 35.00
C ASP A 259 -3.85 1.32 34.43
N ILE A 260 -4.63 2.40 34.51
CA ILE A 260 -4.12 3.75 34.23
C ILE A 260 -3.61 4.30 35.55
N GLU A 261 -2.30 4.36 35.72
CA GLU A 261 -1.71 5.27 36.71
C GLU A 261 -1.99 6.71 36.23
N ASP A 262 -2.78 7.45 37.01
CA ASP A 262 -3.10 8.88 36.80
C ASP A 262 -1.85 9.77 36.78
#